data_AF-A0A1M6GTR6-F1
#
_entry.id   AF-A0A1M6GTR6-F1
#
_cell.length_a   1.000
_cell.length_b   1.000
_cell.length_c   1.000
_cell.angle_alpha   90.00
_cell.angle_beta   90.00
_cell.angle_gamma   90.00
#
_symmetry.space_group_name_H-M   'P 1'
#
loop_
_entity.id
_entity.type
_entity.pdbx_description
1 polymer ?
#
loop_
_entity_poly.entity_id
_entity_poly.type
_entity_poly.pdbx_seq_one_letter_code
_entity_poly.pdbx_strand_id
1 'polypeptide(L)' 'RQLRKVTKAKSVFPTDDSLLKMLYLAMIDITKKWTGRRKDWGQIHSQLEIFFADRLD' A
#
# COMPACT_ATOMS: atom_id res chain seq x y z
N ARG A 1 -5.75 3.69 9.07
CA ARG A 1 -7.12 3.31 9.52
C ARG A 1 -7.91 2.44 8.52
N GLN A 2 -7.44 2.21 7.28
CA GLN A 2 -8.21 1.48 6.26
C GLN A 2 -8.41 -0.01 6.60
N LEU A 3 -7.35 -0.74 6.97
CA LEU A 3 -7.45 -2.16 7.32
C LEU A 3 -8.31 -2.42 8.57
N ARG A 4 -8.15 -1.59 9.61
CA ARG A 4 -8.99 -1.67 10.82
C ARG A 4 -10.47 -1.40 10.54
N LYS A 5 -10.82 -0.65 9.48
CA LYS A 5 -12.22 -0.41 9.09
C LYS A 5 -12.87 -1.69 8.57
N VAL A 6 -12.16 -2.46 7.76
CA VAL A 6 -12.66 -3.67 7.13
C VAL A 6 -12.76 -4.84 8.10
N THR A 7 -11.84 -4.90 9.08
CA THR A 7 -11.87 -5.95 10.12
C THR A 7 -12.81 -5.62 11.30
N LYS A 8 -13.24 -4.37 11.48
CA LYS A 8 -14.13 -3.98 12.60
C LYS A 8 -15.51 -4.65 12.54
N ALA A 9 -15.99 -5.02 11.35
CA ALA A 9 -17.31 -5.63 11.16
C ALA A 9 -17.33 -7.15 11.45
N LYS A 10 -16.17 -7.82 11.47
CA LYS A 10 -16.04 -9.25 11.76
C LYS A 10 -14.91 -9.46 12.76
N SER A 11 -15.27 -9.65 14.03
CA SER A 11 -14.33 -9.92 15.12
C SER A 11 -13.86 -11.37 15.17
N VAL A 12 -14.63 -12.31 14.58
CA VAL A 12 -14.32 -13.74 14.55
C VAL A 12 -14.31 -14.23 13.10
N PHE A 13 -13.27 -14.97 12.76
CA PHE A 13 -13.08 -15.59 11.45
C PHE A 13 -13.12 -17.12 11.61
N PRO A 14 -13.84 -17.85 10.73
CA PRO A 14 -13.97 -19.30 10.82
C PRO A 14 -12.67 -20.05 10.47
N THR A 15 -11.81 -19.46 9.64
CA THR A 15 -10.49 -20.00 9.26
C THR A 15 -9.49 -18.88 9.00
N ASP A 16 -8.19 -19.18 9.11
CA ASP A 16 -7.11 -18.22 8.80
C ASP A 16 -7.14 -17.76 7.33
N ASP A 17 -7.49 -18.66 6.41
CA ASP A 17 -7.67 -18.34 4.99
C ASP A 17 -8.76 -17.29 4.76
N SER A 18 -9.83 -17.34 5.54
CA SER A 18 -10.92 -16.37 5.43
C SER A 18 -10.49 -14.95 5.88
N LEU A 19 -9.61 -14.87 6.88
CA LEU A 19 -8.99 -13.62 7.31
C LEU A 19 -8.03 -13.09 6.23
N LEU A 20 -7.15 -13.96 5.72
CA LEU A 20 -6.19 -13.61 4.67
C LEU A 20 -6.91 -13.08 3.42
N LYS A 21 -7.96 -13.77 2.96
CA LYS A 21 -8.74 -13.37 1.79
C LYS A 21 -9.38 -11.99 1.98
N MET A 22 -9.89 -11.70 3.18
CA MET A 22 -10.47 -10.40 3.47
C MET A 22 -9.43 -9.28 3.42
N LEU A 23 -8.25 -9.50 3.99
CA LEU A 23 -7.15 -8.54 3.94
C LEU A 23 -6.66 -8.33 2.51
N TYR A 24 -6.55 -9.41 1.73
CA TYR A 24 -6.15 -9.35 0.32
C TYR A 24 -7.09 -8.49 -0.51
N LEU A 25 -8.40 -8.71 -0.40
CA LEU A 25 -9.41 -7.90 -1.10
C LEU A 25 -9.36 -6.43 -0.66
N ALA A 26 -9.19 -6.18 0.64
CA ALA A 26 -9.03 -4.82 1.15
C ALA A 26 -7.77 -4.13 0.59
N MET A 27 -6.66 -4.85 0.48
CA MET A 27 -5.42 -4.33 -0.10
C MET A 27 -5.62 -3.98 -1.58
N ILE A 28 -6.25 -4.86 -2.36
CA ILE A 28 -6.59 -4.59 -3.76
C ILE A 28 -7.40 -3.31 -3.91
N ASP A 29 -8.44 -3.12 -3.09
CA ASP A 29 -9.28 -1.93 -3.19
C ASP A 29 -8.58 -0.65 -2.75
N ILE A 30 -7.58 -0.75 -1.86
CA ILE A 30 -6.72 0.38 -1.48
C ILE A 30 -5.76 0.71 -2.64
N THR A 31 -5.08 -0.28 -3.21
CA THR A 31 -4.10 -0.06 -4.28
C THR A 31 -4.77 0.41 -5.57
N LYS A 32 -5.99 -0.04 -5.88
CA LYS A 32 -6.80 0.50 -7.00
C LYS A 32 -7.03 2.01 -6.90
N LYS A 33 -7.03 2.59 -5.70
CA LYS A 33 -7.20 4.03 -5.49
C LYS A 33 -5.89 4.80 -5.60
N TRP A 34 -4.75 4.12 -5.68
CA TRP A 34 -3.43 4.74 -5.81
C TRP A 34 -3.10 5.06 -7.28
N THR A 35 -3.98 5.80 -7.94
CA THR A 35 -3.80 6.24 -9.33
C THR A 35 -3.17 7.63 -9.45
N GLY A 36 -3.08 8.36 -8.33
CA GLY A 36 -2.47 9.69 -8.29
C GLY A 36 -0.96 9.64 -8.49
N ARG A 37 -0.44 10.48 -9.39
CA ARG A 37 1.00 10.74 -9.48
C ARG A 37 1.45 11.41 -8.19
N ARG A 38 2.59 10.96 -7.63
CA ARG A 38 3.18 11.59 -6.45
C ARG A 38 3.61 13.01 -6.82
N LYS A 39 3.14 13.98 -6.04
CA LYS A 39 3.50 15.39 -6.23
C LYS A 39 5.03 15.53 -6.12
N ASP A 40 5.61 16.30 -7.02
CA ASP A 40 7.03 16.66 -7.01
C ASP A 40 8.01 15.47 -7.15
N TRP A 41 7.57 14.37 -7.78
CA TRP A 41 8.42 13.18 -7.97
C TRP A 41 9.75 13.48 -8.68
N GLY A 42 9.76 14.38 -9.67
CA GLY A 42 10.99 14.74 -10.38
C GLY A 42 12.05 15.36 -9.47
N GLN A 43 11.66 16.25 -8.56
CA GLN A 43 12.60 16.84 -7.60
C GLN A 43 13.14 15.79 -6.61
N ILE A 44 12.26 14.90 -6.14
CA ILE A 44 12.66 13.80 -5.25
C ILE A 44 13.63 12.85 -5.97
N HIS A 45 13.37 12.54 -7.24
CA HIS A 45 14.22 11.68 -8.05
C HIS A 45 15.63 12.27 -8.20
N SER A 46 15.75 13.54 -8.60
CA SER A 46 17.05 14.20 -8.72
C SER A 46 17.82 14.26 -7.40
N GLN A 47 17.14 14.42 -6.27
CA GLN A 47 17.79 14.35 -4.96
C GLN A 47 18.28 12.93 -4.65
N LEU A 48 17.48 11.91 -4.94
CA LEU A 48 17.85 10.51 -4.73
C LEU A 48 19.03 10.10 -5.61
N GLU A 49 19.08 10.53 -6.88
CA GLU A 49 20.22 10.31 -7.78
C GLU A 49 21.52 10.91 -7.21
N ILE A 50 21.46 12.11 -6.62
CA ILE A 50 22.64 12.75 -6.01
C ILE A 50 23.09 11.99 -4.74
N PHE A 51 22.15 11.62 -3.86
CA PHE A 51 22.48 10.96 -2.59
C PHE A 51 22.86 9.48 -2.73
N PHE A 52 22.38 8.81 -3.78
CA PHE A 52 22.53 7.38 -3.99
C PHE A 52 23.03 7.04 -5.39
N ALA A 53 23.95 7.88 -5.93
CA ALA A 53 24.48 7.75 -7.30
C ALA A 53 24.85 6.31 -7.67
N ASP A 54 25.56 5.58 -6.80
CA ASP A 54 26.04 4.22 -7.07
C ASP A 54 24.99 3.09 -6.87
N ARG A 55 23.70 3.41 -6.64
CA ARG A 55 22.65 2.39 -6.38
C ARG A 55 21.47 2.43 -7.34
N LEU A 56 21.32 3.53 -8.07
CA LEU A 56 20.17 3.76 -8.95
C LEU A 56 20.53 3.69 -10.44
N ASP A 57 21.82 3.52 -10.77
CA ASP A 57 22.32 3.14 -12.11
C ASP A 57 22.11 1.65 -12.43
#